data_AF-A0A8H5VG92-F1
#
_entry.id   AF-A0A8H5VG92-F1
#
_cell.length_a   1.000
_cell.length_b   1.000
_cell.length_c   1.000
_cell.angle_alpha   90.00
_cell.angle_beta   90.00
_cell.angle_gamma   90.00
#
_symmetry.space_group_name_H-M   'P 1'
#
loop_
_entity.id
_entity.type
_entity.pdbx_description
1 polymer ?
#
loop_
_entity_poly.entity_id
_entity_poly.type
_entity_poly.pdbx_seq_one_letter_code
_entity_poly.pdbx_strand_id
1 'polypeptide(L)'
;MQLSTFVASLLAVTASAAPTYPTVTVTDAGSGIDALGSLSGYFNLVADKVKAVKSYGMAPVCDLSQAKMPLDGQLPSPAKGLKLVHVAIGRGTQNYTCDTSKPSSAPVATGAVATLFNGSCVAAMYPDLIERIPGMVVHFPLSDANKLGPVSLAESGHHYFTADGTPFFDLRTPNQDIGEAPCAKNSSAPAPSLSAKGQLGENAVPWLRLTTIEGATHNMKEVYRTTTAGGSAPATCQGMDAEFEVQYATLYWFWAGDIEEDGA
;
A
#
# COMPACT_ATOMS: atom_id res chain seq x y z
N MET A 1 25.57 2.73 66.39
CA MET A 1 26.34 3.81 65.71
C MET A 1 27.07 3.15 64.55
N GLN A 2 26.87 3.45 63.27
CA GLN A 2 26.35 4.63 62.59
C GLN A 2 25.49 4.22 61.37
N LEU A 3 24.48 5.05 61.07
CA LEU A 3 23.78 5.13 59.78
C LEU A 3 24.72 5.72 58.69
N SER A 4 24.54 5.30 57.43
CA SER A 4 24.55 6.18 56.24
C SER A 4 24.00 5.39 55.04
N THR A 5 22.77 5.61 54.55
CA THR A 5 22.19 6.71 53.72
C THR A 5 22.66 6.77 52.27
N PHE A 6 21.72 6.43 51.36
CA PHE A 6 21.53 6.86 49.96
C PHE A 6 22.65 6.53 48.95
N VAL A 7 22.37 5.96 47.78
CA VAL A 7 21.68 6.61 46.65
C VAL A 7 20.80 5.61 45.89
N ALA A 8 19.49 5.82 45.90
CA ALA A 8 18.59 5.28 44.89
C ALA A 8 18.67 6.19 43.66
N SER A 9 19.39 5.75 42.63
CA SER A 9 19.43 6.45 41.35
C SER A 9 18.08 6.32 40.66
N LEU A 10 17.20 7.29 40.89
CA LEU A 10 16.06 7.60 40.05
C LEU A 10 16.56 7.96 38.65
N LEU A 11 16.62 6.98 37.76
CA LEU A 11 16.54 7.23 36.32
C LEU A 11 15.10 7.62 36.01
N ALA A 12 14.73 8.84 36.39
CA ALA A 12 13.65 9.55 35.75
C ALA A 12 14.13 9.88 34.34
N VAL A 13 13.95 8.92 33.42
CA VAL A 13 14.01 9.19 32.00
C VAL A 13 12.83 10.13 31.74
N THR A 14 13.11 11.43 31.71
CA THR A 14 12.20 12.40 31.12
C THR A 14 12.04 11.95 29.66
N ALA A 15 10.94 11.28 29.37
CA ALA A 15 10.46 11.01 28.03
C ALA A 15 10.09 12.36 27.40
N SER A 16 11.11 13.13 27.03
CA SER A 16 10.95 14.39 26.33
C SER A 16 10.55 14.04 24.90
N ALA A 17 9.25 14.16 24.64
CA ALA A 17 8.60 14.21 23.34
C ALA A 17 9.00 13.06 22.38
N ALA A 18 8.49 11.85 22.63
CA ALA A 18 8.20 10.98 21.50
C ALA A 18 7.24 11.74 20.56
N PRO A 19 7.53 11.85 19.26
CA PRO A 19 6.59 12.49 18.34
C PRO A 19 5.21 11.84 18.52
N THR A 20 4.17 12.67 18.72
CA THR A 20 2.77 12.24 18.92
C THR A 20 2.14 11.67 17.65
N TYR A 21 2.96 11.40 16.63
CA TYR A 21 2.54 11.00 15.31
C TYR A 21 3.43 9.88 14.76
N PRO A 22 2.82 8.88 14.12
CA PRO A 22 1.38 8.75 13.86
C PRO A 22 0.70 7.84 14.89
N THR A 23 -0.54 8.19 15.27
CA THR A 23 -1.36 7.37 16.19
C THR A 23 -2.09 6.31 15.37
N VAL A 24 -2.02 5.06 15.81
CA VAL A 24 -2.68 3.93 15.13
C VAL A 24 -4.16 3.90 15.48
N THR A 25 -5.02 3.59 14.51
CA THR A 25 -6.45 3.36 14.75
C THR A 25 -6.66 2.00 15.39
N VAL A 26 -7.26 1.98 16.59
CA VAL A 26 -7.68 0.76 17.29
C VAL A 26 -9.19 0.88 17.56
N THR A 27 -9.96 -0.01 16.95
CA THR A 27 -11.44 -0.02 17.00
C THR A 27 -11.96 -1.11 17.93
N ASP A 28 -11.24 -2.22 18.00
CA ASP A 28 -11.44 -3.32 18.93
C ASP A 28 -10.11 -4.04 19.28
N ALA A 29 -10.17 -5.07 20.14
CA ALA A 29 -9.00 -5.83 20.54
C ALA A 29 -8.29 -6.55 19.38
N GLY A 30 -9.04 -7.05 18.39
CA GLY A 30 -8.48 -7.70 17.19
C GLY A 30 -7.73 -6.71 16.32
N SER A 31 -8.34 -5.56 16.03
CA SER A 31 -7.71 -4.45 15.30
C SER A 31 -6.43 -3.96 15.99
N GLY A 32 -6.41 -3.97 17.33
CA GLY A 32 -5.23 -3.59 18.12
C GLY A 32 -4.08 -4.58 17.99
N ILE A 33 -4.38 -5.88 18.00
CA ILE A 33 -3.38 -6.94 17.78
C ILE A 33 -2.83 -6.86 16.35
N ASP A 34 -3.70 -6.70 15.36
CA ASP A 34 -3.30 -6.59 13.94
C ASP A 34 -2.42 -5.35 13.72
N ALA A 35 -2.84 -4.20 14.23
CA ALA A 35 -2.10 -2.95 14.21
C ALA A 35 -0.69 -3.08 14.83
N LEU A 36 -0.61 -3.59 16.07
CA LEU A 36 0.65 -3.74 16.79
C LEU A 36 1.56 -4.78 16.14
N GLY A 37 1.00 -5.88 15.63
CA GLY A 37 1.71 -6.91 14.88
C GLY A 37 2.30 -6.36 13.59
N SER A 38 1.52 -5.61 12.81
CA SER A 38 1.97 -4.96 11.58
C SER A 38 3.07 -3.92 11.86
N LEU A 39 2.87 -3.07 12.87
CA LEU A 39 3.82 -2.02 13.23
C LEU A 39 5.15 -2.57 13.76
N SER A 40 5.09 -3.53 14.69
CA SER A 40 6.29 -4.14 15.27
C SER A 40 7.12 -4.87 14.22
N GLY A 41 6.49 -5.65 13.33
CA GLY A 41 7.23 -6.34 12.28
C GLY A 41 7.81 -5.39 11.24
N TYR A 42 7.15 -4.27 10.93
CA TYR A 42 7.75 -3.20 10.12
C TYR A 42 9.01 -2.65 10.77
N PHE A 43 8.95 -2.22 12.04
CA PHE A 43 10.12 -1.64 12.72
C PHE A 43 11.25 -2.64 12.95
N ASN A 44 10.93 -3.92 13.16
CA ASN A 44 11.95 -4.98 13.24
C ASN A 44 12.71 -5.11 11.91
N LEU A 45 11.99 -5.13 10.77
CA LEU A 45 12.64 -5.14 9.45
C LEU A 45 13.48 -3.89 9.22
N VAL A 46 12.98 -2.70 9.58
CA VAL A 46 13.76 -1.45 9.48
C VAL A 46 15.05 -1.55 10.31
N ALA A 47 14.96 -2.02 11.56
CA ALA A 47 16.12 -2.18 12.43
C ALA A 47 17.15 -3.15 11.83
N ASP A 48 16.70 -4.27 11.28
CA ASP A 48 17.55 -5.26 10.61
C ASP A 48 18.24 -4.67 9.38
N LYS A 49 17.50 -3.93 8.52
CA LYS A 49 18.10 -3.28 7.34
C LYS A 49 19.10 -2.21 7.73
N VAL A 50 18.82 -1.40 8.76
CA VAL A 50 19.76 -0.38 9.26
C VAL A 50 21.04 -1.04 9.79
N LYS A 51 20.93 -2.16 10.51
CA LYS A 51 22.09 -2.92 10.98
C LYS A 51 22.93 -3.47 9.82
N ALA A 52 22.27 -4.01 8.80
CA ALA A 52 22.94 -4.50 7.60
C ALA A 52 23.67 -3.36 6.86
N VAL A 53 23.00 -2.24 6.56
CA VAL A 53 23.63 -1.12 5.84
C VAL A 53 24.84 -0.57 6.59
N LYS A 54 24.75 -0.41 7.92
CA LYS A 54 25.88 0.00 8.76
C LYS A 54 27.09 -0.95 8.66
N SER A 55 26.87 -2.23 8.38
CA SER A 55 27.95 -3.22 8.26
C SER A 55 28.62 -3.26 6.87
N TYR A 56 27.91 -2.87 5.81
CA TYR A 56 28.41 -2.98 4.42
C TYR A 56 29.09 -1.71 3.89
N GLY A 57 29.01 -0.57 4.59
CA GLY A 57 29.80 0.64 4.31
C GLY A 57 29.58 1.32 2.95
N MET A 58 28.72 0.76 2.09
CA MET A 58 28.36 1.30 0.77
C MET A 58 26.87 1.66 0.75
N ALA A 59 26.57 2.79 0.13
CA ALA A 59 25.19 3.18 -0.13
C ALA A 59 24.58 2.22 -1.17
N PRO A 60 23.45 1.58 -0.88
CA PRO A 60 22.76 0.74 -1.86
C PRO A 60 22.33 1.55 -3.08
N VAL A 61 22.49 0.96 -4.27
CA VAL A 61 22.07 1.57 -5.54
C VAL A 61 20.61 1.19 -5.81
N CYS A 62 19.81 2.18 -6.16
CA CYS A 62 18.42 1.98 -6.55
C CYS A 62 18.35 1.53 -8.01
N ASP A 63 18.47 0.21 -8.24
CA ASP A 63 18.28 -0.42 -9.54
C ASP A 63 16.93 -1.15 -9.58
N LEU A 64 15.96 -0.54 -10.29
CA LEU A 64 14.60 -1.09 -10.41
C LEU A 64 14.55 -2.47 -11.07
N SER A 65 15.56 -2.88 -11.84
CA SER A 65 15.62 -4.23 -12.40
C SER A 65 15.76 -5.31 -11.33
N GLN A 66 16.20 -4.94 -10.13
CA GLN A 66 16.33 -5.85 -8.98
C GLN A 66 15.04 -6.00 -8.17
N ALA A 67 14.04 -5.12 -8.40
CA ALA A 67 12.78 -5.19 -7.69
C ALA A 67 11.99 -6.45 -8.08
N LYS A 68 11.38 -7.09 -7.09
CA LYS A 68 10.61 -8.33 -7.28
C LYS A 68 9.15 -8.07 -6.98
N MET A 69 8.32 -8.10 -8.01
CA MET A 69 6.87 -8.01 -7.86
C MET A 69 6.30 -9.36 -7.39
N PRO A 70 5.61 -9.42 -6.24
CA PRO A 70 4.99 -10.65 -5.77
C PRO A 70 3.75 -10.97 -6.61
N LEU A 71 3.79 -12.07 -7.38
CA LEU A 71 2.68 -12.54 -8.19
C LEU A 71 2.04 -13.83 -7.65
N ASP A 72 2.77 -14.59 -6.83
CA ASP A 72 2.37 -15.87 -6.23
C ASP A 72 1.79 -16.90 -7.22
N GLY A 73 2.13 -16.77 -8.51
CA GLY A 73 1.54 -17.57 -9.59
C GLY A 73 0.06 -17.33 -9.84
N GLN A 74 -0.56 -16.31 -9.21
CA GLN A 74 -2.00 -16.04 -9.31
C GLN A 74 -2.34 -15.03 -10.41
N LEU A 75 -1.39 -14.17 -10.79
CA LEU A 75 -1.51 -13.23 -11.89
C LEU A 75 -0.45 -13.52 -12.97
N PRO A 76 -0.76 -13.29 -14.26
CA PRO A 76 0.24 -13.39 -15.33
C PRO A 76 1.41 -12.43 -15.11
N SER A 77 2.62 -12.87 -15.44
CA SER A 77 3.80 -12.01 -15.49
C SER A 77 3.61 -10.83 -16.45
N PRO A 78 4.34 -9.72 -16.26
CA PRO A 78 4.35 -8.63 -17.22
C PRO A 78 4.67 -9.12 -18.63
N ALA A 79 4.06 -8.50 -19.64
CA ALA A 79 4.37 -8.84 -21.02
C ALA A 79 5.87 -8.69 -21.33
N LYS A 80 6.38 -9.54 -22.22
CA LYS A 80 7.78 -9.51 -22.64
C LYS A 80 8.12 -8.17 -23.29
N GLY A 81 9.34 -7.68 -23.06
CA GLY A 81 9.79 -6.36 -23.54
C GLY A 81 9.45 -5.19 -22.59
N LEU A 82 8.57 -5.40 -21.61
CA LEU A 82 8.27 -4.39 -20.61
C LEU A 82 9.34 -4.31 -19.51
N LYS A 83 9.54 -3.11 -18.99
CA LYS A 83 10.43 -2.82 -17.86
C LYS A 83 9.65 -2.13 -16.75
N LEU A 84 10.02 -2.43 -15.51
CA LEU A 84 9.48 -1.73 -14.34
C LEU A 84 10.00 -0.29 -14.35
N VAL A 85 9.08 0.68 -14.31
CA VAL A 85 9.42 2.11 -14.29
C VAL A 85 9.06 2.80 -12.99
N HIS A 86 8.12 2.26 -12.23
CA HIS A 86 7.73 2.81 -10.93
C HIS A 86 7.07 1.77 -10.04
N VAL A 87 7.28 1.90 -8.73
CA VAL A 87 6.50 1.20 -7.70
C VAL A 87 5.94 2.25 -6.75
N ALA A 88 4.63 2.18 -6.50
CA ALA A 88 3.97 3.07 -5.57
C ALA A 88 3.29 2.30 -4.43
N ILE A 89 3.35 2.85 -3.22
CA ILE A 89 2.44 2.45 -2.14
C ILE A 89 1.16 3.29 -2.30
N GLY A 90 0.04 2.62 -2.53
CA GLY A 90 -1.27 3.27 -2.53
C GLY A 90 -1.88 3.26 -1.14
N ARG A 91 -2.42 4.40 -0.70
CA ARG A 91 -3.23 4.51 0.51
C ARG A 91 -4.50 5.31 0.21
N GLY A 92 -5.66 4.74 0.50
CA GLY A 92 -6.93 5.37 0.18
C GLY A 92 -8.16 4.53 0.53
N THR A 93 -9.20 4.64 -0.29
CA THR A 93 -10.49 3.95 -0.13
C THR A 93 -10.88 3.16 -1.38
N GLN A 94 -11.57 2.04 -1.17
CA GLN A 94 -12.47 1.47 -2.17
C GLN A 94 -13.88 1.99 -1.92
N ASN A 95 -14.60 2.29 -2.99
CA ASN A 95 -15.91 2.92 -2.91
C ASN A 95 -16.97 1.94 -3.40
N TYR A 96 -18.07 1.87 -2.66
CA TYR A 96 -19.14 0.90 -2.88
C TYR A 96 -20.51 1.54 -2.79
N THR A 97 -21.47 0.95 -3.48
CA THR A 97 -22.89 1.25 -3.36
C THR A 97 -23.69 0.04 -2.89
N CYS A 98 -24.82 0.33 -2.25
CA CYS A 98 -25.78 -0.65 -1.77
C CYS A 98 -27.20 -0.25 -2.12
N ASP A 99 -27.98 -1.21 -2.60
CA ASP A 99 -29.43 -1.08 -2.62
C ASP A 99 -29.97 -1.35 -1.22
N THR A 100 -30.23 -0.28 -0.46
CA THR A 100 -30.70 -0.36 0.94
C THR A 100 -32.09 -0.97 1.07
N SER A 101 -32.85 -1.08 -0.03
CA SER A 101 -34.12 -1.83 -0.07
C SER A 101 -33.91 -3.35 -0.13
N LYS A 102 -32.70 -3.82 -0.48
CA LYS A 102 -32.31 -5.23 -0.58
C LYS A 102 -31.08 -5.53 0.29
N PRO A 103 -31.21 -5.53 1.63
CA PRO A 103 -30.06 -5.64 2.53
C PRO A 103 -29.30 -6.98 2.45
N SER A 104 -29.89 -8.02 1.85
CA SER A 104 -29.20 -9.29 1.57
C SER A 104 -28.37 -9.29 0.28
N SER A 105 -28.46 -8.24 -0.55
CA SER A 105 -27.67 -8.12 -1.78
C SER A 105 -26.21 -7.76 -1.46
N ALA A 106 -25.29 -8.14 -2.36
CA ALA A 106 -23.89 -7.79 -2.23
C ALA A 106 -23.64 -6.32 -2.64
N PRO A 107 -22.76 -5.59 -1.94
CA PRO A 107 -22.33 -4.26 -2.37
C PRO A 107 -21.68 -4.27 -3.76
N VAL A 108 -21.86 -3.18 -4.51
CA VAL A 108 -21.28 -3.01 -5.85
C VAL A 108 -20.11 -2.04 -5.77
N ALA A 109 -18.95 -2.44 -6.29
CA ALA A 109 -17.78 -1.55 -6.36
C ALA A 109 -18.02 -0.46 -7.42
N THR A 110 -17.82 0.80 -7.04
CA THR A 110 -18.01 1.96 -7.93
C THR A 110 -16.69 2.67 -8.25
N GLY A 111 -15.62 2.36 -7.54
CA GLY A 111 -14.29 2.87 -7.84
C GLY A 111 -13.35 2.82 -6.65
N ALA A 112 -12.28 3.60 -6.73
CA ALA A 112 -11.30 3.78 -5.68
C ALA A 112 -10.68 5.16 -5.79
N VAL A 113 -10.18 5.69 -4.67
CA VAL A 113 -9.33 6.89 -4.62
C VAL A 113 -8.15 6.58 -3.72
N ALA A 114 -6.93 6.92 -4.15
CA ALA A 114 -5.73 6.76 -3.33
C ALA A 114 -4.64 7.77 -3.68
N THR A 115 -3.91 8.19 -2.64
CA THR A 115 -2.62 8.88 -2.78
C THR A 115 -1.53 7.82 -2.97
N LEU A 116 -0.58 8.10 -3.85
CA LEU A 116 0.48 7.17 -4.24
C LEU A 116 1.82 7.70 -3.77
N PHE A 117 2.58 6.89 -3.02
CA PHE A 117 3.90 7.26 -2.50
C PHE A 117 5.00 6.47 -3.20
N ASN A 118 6.11 7.13 -3.54
CA ASN A 118 7.21 6.51 -4.28
C ASN A 118 7.89 5.41 -3.44
N GLY A 119 7.64 4.15 -3.79
CA GLY A 119 8.23 2.97 -3.17
C GLY A 119 9.35 2.33 -3.97
N SER A 120 9.71 2.89 -5.14
CA SER A 120 10.60 2.30 -6.14
C SER A 120 11.93 1.79 -5.54
N CYS A 121 12.64 2.63 -4.79
CA CYS A 121 13.92 2.23 -4.21
C CYS A 121 13.78 1.27 -3.03
N VAL A 122 12.67 1.35 -2.27
CA VAL A 122 12.39 0.35 -1.23
C VAL A 122 12.11 -1.00 -1.87
N ALA A 123 11.38 -1.04 -2.98
CA ALA A 123 11.11 -2.27 -3.72
C ALA A 123 12.36 -2.90 -4.33
N ALA A 124 13.28 -2.09 -4.87
CA ALA A 124 14.54 -2.56 -5.43
C ALA A 124 15.51 -3.08 -4.36
N MET A 125 15.60 -2.38 -3.21
CA MET A 125 16.65 -2.62 -2.23
C MET A 125 16.21 -3.51 -1.06
N TYR A 126 14.94 -3.45 -0.69
CA TYR A 126 14.36 -4.13 0.48
C TYR A 126 12.98 -4.75 0.15
N PRO A 127 12.91 -5.80 -0.70
CA PRO A 127 11.65 -6.41 -1.13
C PRO A 127 10.73 -6.84 0.04
N ASP A 128 11.32 -7.41 1.09
CA ASP A 128 10.58 -7.80 2.30
C ASP A 128 10.02 -6.62 3.09
N LEU A 129 10.72 -5.47 3.06
CA LEU A 129 10.26 -4.26 3.71
C LEU A 129 9.11 -3.61 2.94
N ILE A 130 9.21 -3.47 1.61
CA ILE A 130 8.14 -2.84 0.81
C ILE A 130 6.83 -3.63 0.93
N GLU A 131 6.90 -4.97 0.98
CA GLU A 131 5.72 -5.82 1.10
C GLU A 131 5.05 -5.71 2.48
N ARG A 132 5.79 -5.29 3.51
CA ARG A 132 5.23 -5.08 4.85
C ARG A 132 4.50 -3.75 4.99
N ILE A 133 4.81 -2.76 4.15
CA ILE A 133 4.29 -1.39 4.29
C ILE A 133 2.75 -1.34 4.19
N PRO A 134 2.07 -1.92 3.18
CA PRO A 134 0.61 -1.85 3.05
C PRO A 134 -0.14 -2.29 4.32
N GLY A 135 0.25 -3.45 4.87
CA GLY A 135 -0.37 -3.98 6.09
C GLY A 135 -0.11 -3.14 7.34
N MET A 136 0.93 -2.32 7.35
CA MET A 136 1.18 -1.38 8.43
C MET A 136 0.41 -0.07 8.24
N VAL A 137 0.46 0.53 7.04
CA VAL A 137 -0.09 1.87 6.78
C VAL A 137 -1.62 1.89 6.74
N VAL A 138 -2.27 0.74 6.49
CA VAL A 138 -3.73 0.63 6.51
C VAL A 138 -4.32 0.95 7.88
N HIS A 139 -3.56 0.78 8.97
CA HIS A 139 -4.04 1.05 10.33
C HIS A 139 -3.90 2.51 10.77
N PHE A 140 -3.41 3.40 9.89
CA PHE A 140 -3.31 4.82 10.20
C PHE A 140 -4.47 5.60 9.59
N PRO A 141 -4.96 6.67 10.25
CA PRO A 141 -6.03 7.51 9.74
C PRO A 141 -5.72 8.09 8.34
N LEU A 142 -6.72 8.10 7.46
CA LEU A 142 -6.62 8.75 6.14
C LEU A 142 -6.67 10.28 6.19
N SER A 143 -7.04 10.88 7.32
CA SER A 143 -7.13 12.34 7.48
C SER A 143 -5.80 13.06 7.22
N ASP A 144 -4.69 12.33 7.27
CA ASP A 144 -3.37 12.76 6.83
C ASP A 144 -3.00 12.10 5.49
N ALA A 145 -3.84 12.18 4.44
CA ALA A 145 -3.66 11.46 3.17
C ALA A 145 -2.28 11.67 2.51
N ASN A 146 -1.60 12.78 2.83
CA ASN A 146 -0.24 13.12 2.39
C ASN A 146 0.86 12.49 3.26
N LYS A 147 0.51 11.68 4.26
CA LYS A 147 1.43 10.98 5.18
C LYS A 147 1.14 9.50 5.16
N LEU A 148 2.20 8.71 5.05
CA LEU A 148 2.12 7.26 4.98
C LEU A 148 2.47 6.63 6.35
N GLY A 149 1.72 7.00 7.39
CA GLY A 149 2.05 6.61 8.76
C GLY A 149 3.49 7.04 9.12
N PRO A 150 4.31 6.16 9.73
CA PRO A 150 5.69 6.49 10.10
C PRO A 150 6.66 6.46 8.91
N VAL A 151 6.19 6.12 7.71
CA VAL A 151 7.03 6.05 6.51
C VAL A 151 7.15 7.43 5.88
N SER A 152 8.39 7.90 5.73
CA SER A 152 8.70 9.14 5.02
C SER A 152 9.04 8.84 3.56
N LEU A 153 8.03 8.82 2.69
CA LEU A 153 8.20 8.70 1.23
C LEU A 153 7.55 9.90 0.54
N ALA A 154 8.13 10.31 -0.58
CA ALA A 154 7.55 11.38 -1.39
C ALA A 154 6.27 10.90 -2.07
N GLU A 155 5.27 11.76 -2.14
CA GLU A 155 4.13 11.56 -3.02
C GLU A 155 4.61 11.44 -4.47
N SER A 156 3.98 10.56 -5.23
CA SER A 156 4.30 10.22 -6.61
C SER A 156 3.07 10.18 -7.52
N GLY A 157 1.93 10.67 -7.04
CA GLY A 157 0.70 10.75 -7.82
C GLY A 157 -0.56 10.33 -7.08
N HIS A 158 -1.61 10.13 -7.86
CA HIS A 158 -2.95 9.77 -7.39
C HIS A 158 -3.56 8.68 -8.28
N HIS A 159 -4.34 7.81 -7.65
CA HIS A 159 -5.23 6.88 -8.32
C HIS A 159 -6.68 7.28 -8.06
N TYR A 160 -7.49 7.32 -9.11
CA TYR A 160 -8.93 7.60 -9.01
C TYR A 160 -9.69 6.96 -10.18
N PHE A 161 -11.01 6.93 -10.11
CA PHE A 161 -11.86 6.57 -11.25
C PHE A 161 -12.42 7.84 -11.87
N THR A 162 -12.37 7.94 -13.19
CA THR A 162 -12.99 9.03 -13.95
C THR A 162 -14.51 8.89 -13.98
N ALA A 163 -15.22 9.92 -14.49
CA ALA A 163 -16.69 9.93 -14.53
C ALA A 163 -17.30 8.80 -15.38
N ASP A 164 -16.57 8.30 -16.37
CA ASP A 164 -16.91 7.13 -17.20
C ASP A 164 -16.54 5.79 -16.55
N GLY A 165 -16.00 5.80 -15.32
CA GLY A 165 -15.63 4.59 -14.58
C GLY A 165 -14.28 4.00 -14.97
N THR A 166 -13.42 4.76 -15.64
CA THR A 166 -12.07 4.32 -16.02
C THR A 166 -11.11 4.48 -14.84
N PRO A 167 -10.47 3.39 -14.35
CA PRO A 167 -9.39 3.51 -13.39
C PRO A 167 -8.23 4.29 -14.00
N PHE A 168 -7.81 5.35 -13.33
CA PHE A 168 -6.81 6.29 -13.79
C PHE A 168 -5.69 6.43 -12.76
N PHE A 169 -4.46 6.50 -13.25
CA PHE A 169 -3.28 6.81 -12.45
C PHE A 169 -2.64 8.08 -13.02
N ASP A 170 -2.67 9.16 -12.26
CA ASP A 170 -1.88 10.36 -12.55
C ASP A 170 -0.60 10.31 -11.71
N LEU A 171 0.52 10.00 -12.36
CA LEU A 171 1.84 9.88 -11.71
C LEU A 171 2.70 11.11 -11.93
N ARG A 172 2.05 12.25 -12.17
CA ARG A 172 2.71 13.55 -12.27
C ARG A 172 2.63 14.26 -10.94
N THR A 173 3.75 14.88 -10.59
CA THR A 173 3.89 15.77 -9.43
C THR A 173 4.74 16.96 -9.86
N PRO A 174 4.79 18.06 -9.08
CA PRO A 174 5.69 19.16 -9.38
C PRO A 174 7.18 18.77 -9.49
N ASN A 175 7.57 17.63 -8.90
CA ASN A 175 8.96 17.18 -8.82
C ASN A 175 9.27 15.98 -9.73
N GLN A 176 8.27 15.39 -10.38
CA GLN A 176 8.42 14.15 -11.14
C GLN A 176 7.28 13.98 -12.15
N ASP A 177 7.60 13.54 -13.36
CA ASP A 177 6.63 13.18 -14.40
C ASP A 177 6.87 11.73 -14.84
N ILE A 178 6.21 10.77 -14.18
CA ILE A 178 6.24 9.35 -14.60
C ILE A 178 5.20 9.11 -15.71
N GLY A 179 4.15 9.91 -15.77
CA GLY A 179 3.12 9.86 -16.80
C GLY A 179 1.71 9.59 -16.27
N GLU A 180 0.82 9.20 -17.18
CA GLU A 180 -0.58 8.93 -16.94
C GLU A 180 -0.93 7.53 -17.46
N ALA A 181 -1.75 6.79 -16.70
CA ALA A 181 -2.23 5.46 -17.08
C ALA A 181 -3.75 5.34 -16.86
N PRO A 182 -4.58 5.76 -17.83
CA PRO A 182 -5.93 5.23 -17.93
C PRO A 182 -5.84 3.73 -18.19
N CYS A 183 -6.62 2.93 -17.46
CA CYS A 183 -6.49 1.49 -17.41
C CYS A 183 -7.83 0.79 -17.61
N ALA A 184 -7.79 -0.45 -18.07
CA ALA A 184 -8.88 -1.40 -17.99
C ALA A 184 -8.46 -2.63 -17.20
N LYS A 185 -9.41 -3.24 -16.48
CA LYS A 185 -9.17 -4.51 -15.80
C LYS A 185 -8.89 -5.59 -16.84
N ASN A 186 -7.74 -6.23 -16.75
CA ASN A 186 -7.38 -7.37 -17.58
C ASN A 186 -7.65 -8.69 -16.84
N SER A 187 -7.14 -8.83 -15.62
CA SER A 187 -7.38 -10.01 -14.79
C SER A 187 -7.36 -9.68 -13.30
N SER A 188 -7.83 -10.64 -12.49
CA SER A 188 -7.82 -10.53 -11.03
C SER A 188 -7.53 -11.86 -10.37
N ALA A 189 -6.93 -11.81 -9.20
CA ALA A 189 -6.71 -12.92 -8.31
C ALA A 189 -7.18 -12.58 -6.89
N PRO A 190 -7.66 -13.56 -6.10
CA PRO A 190 -7.91 -13.31 -4.69
C PRO A 190 -6.62 -12.84 -4.00
N ALA A 191 -6.75 -11.94 -3.02
CA ALA A 191 -5.62 -11.65 -2.16
C ALA A 191 -5.24 -12.92 -1.38
N PRO A 192 -3.94 -13.16 -1.08
CA PRO A 192 -3.53 -14.25 -0.20
C PRO A 192 -4.32 -14.26 1.11
N SER A 193 -4.65 -15.44 1.63
CA SER A 193 -5.51 -15.59 2.82
C SER A 193 -4.94 -14.96 4.09
N LEU A 194 -3.62 -14.76 4.16
CA LEU A 194 -2.91 -14.11 5.27
C LEU A 194 -2.63 -12.62 5.01
N SER A 195 -3.25 -12.02 3.99
CA SER A 195 -3.14 -10.59 3.73
C SER A 195 -3.67 -9.79 4.92
N ALA A 196 -3.02 -8.66 5.21
CA ALA A 196 -3.40 -7.82 6.34
C ALA A 196 -4.85 -7.31 6.21
N LYS A 197 -5.54 -7.30 7.34
CA LYS A 197 -6.90 -6.78 7.42
C LYS A 197 -6.92 -5.26 7.56
N GLY A 198 -8.06 -4.65 7.24
CA GLY A 198 -8.29 -3.23 7.47
C GLY A 198 -8.55 -2.90 8.95
N GLN A 199 -8.90 -1.63 9.21
CA GLN A 199 -9.11 -1.10 10.56
C GLN A 199 -10.33 -1.70 11.27
N LEU A 200 -11.29 -2.25 10.53
CA LEU A 200 -12.50 -2.89 11.03
C LEU A 200 -12.50 -4.41 10.73
N GLY A 201 -11.32 -4.98 10.47
CA GLY A 201 -11.18 -6.41 10.17
C GLY A 201 -11.54 -6.78 8.73
N GLU A 202 -11.63 -5.81 7.83
CA GLU A 202 -11.99 -6.01 6.42
C GLU A 202 -10.92 -6.84 5.71
N ASN A 203 -11.34 -7.77 4.86
CA ASN A 203 -10.41 -8.55 4.06
C ASN A 203 -9.69 -7.68 3.02
N ALA A 204 -8.51 -8.10 2.62
CA ALA A 204 -7.76 -7.46 1.55
C ALA A 204 -8.48 -7.59 0.19
N VAL A 205 -8.57 -6.48 -0.55
CA VAL A 205 -9.16 -6.47 -1.90
C VAL A 205 -8.39 -7.36 -2.86
N PRO A 206 -9.03 -7.91 -3.91
CA PRO A 206 -8.34 -8.74 -4.90
C PRO A 206 -7.13 -8.05 -5.54
N TRP A 207 -6.11 -8.83 -5.87
CA TRP A 207 -5.03 -8.37 -6.74
C TRP A 207 -5.54 -8.18 -8.16
N LEU A 208 -4.96 -7.22 -8.87
CA LEU A 208 -5.37 -6.86 -10.22
C LEU A 208 -4.17 -6.81 -11.16
N ARG A 209 -4.38 -7.27 -12.38
CA ARG A 209 -3.60 -6.87 -13.55
C ARG A 209 -4.46 -5.95 -14.38
N LEU A 210 -3.93 -4.78 -14.69
CA LEU A 210 -4.55 -3.78 -15.54
C LEU A 210 -3.69 -3.59 -16.79
N THR A 211 -4.35 -3.37 -17.92
CA THR A 211 -3.70 -2.91 -19.15
C THR A 211 -4.09 -1.47 -19.40
N THR A 212 -3.13 -0.63 -19.80
CA THR A 212 -3.40 0.75 -20.16
C THR A 212 -4.25 0.83 -21.42
N ILE A 213 -5.11 1.85 -21.52
CA ILE A 213 -5.93 2.13 -22.70
C ILE A 213 -5.47 3.43 -23.38
N GLU A 214 -6.22 3.89 -24.38
CA GLU A 214 -5.97 5.15 -25.07
C GLU A 214 -5.82 6.32 -24.07
N GLY A 215 -4.82 7.17 -24.31
CA GLY A 215 -4.47 8.30 -23.43
C GLY A 215 -3.33 8.01 -22.45
N ALA A 216 -2.83 6.77 -22.37
CA ALA A 216 -1.64 6.48 -21.58
C ALA A 216 -0.38 7.14 -22.17
N THR A 217 0.47 7.65 -21.29
CA THR A 217 1.70 8.36 -21.67
C THR A 217 2.95 7.54 -21.31
N HIS A 218 4.12 7.99 -21.80
CA HIS A 218 5.43 7.40 -21.51
C HIS A 218 5.55 5.90 -21.80
N ASN A 219 4.78 5.42 -22.78
CA ASN A 219 4.74 4.02 -23.20
C ASN A 219 4.40 3.05 -22.04
N MET A 220 3.66 3.51 -21.04
CA MET A 220 3.12 2.67 -19.98
C MET A 220 2.12 1.68 -20.58
N LYS A 221 2.20 0.41 -20.18
CA LYS A 221 1.40 -0.70 -20.74
C LYS A 221 0.61 -1.47 -19.71
N GLU A 222 1.20 -1.71 -18.54
CA GLU A 222 0.60 -2.57 -17.53
C GLU A 222 0.76 -2.00 -16.13
N VAL A 223 -0.29 -2.14 -15.34
CA VAL A 223 -0.30 -1.77 -13.92
C VAL A 223 -0.78 -2.95 -13.11
N TYR A 224 -0.02 -3.31 -12.08
CA TYR A 224 -0.39 -4.40 -11.17
C TYR A 224 -0.71 -3.84 -9.80
N ARG A 225 -1.82 -4.31 -9.21
CA ARG A 225 -2.15 -4.10 -7.81
C ARG A 225 -1.86 -5.38 -7.05
N THR A 226 -0.87 -5.35 -6.16
CA THR A 226 -0.47 -6.50 -5.33
C THR A 226 -0.38 -6.09 -3.86
N THR A 227 -0.14 -7.06 -2.97
CA THR A 227 0.15 -6.81 -1.55
C THR A 227 -0.89 -5.89 -0.90
N THR A 228 -2.15 -6.24 -1.11
CA THR A 228 -3.33 -5.49 -0.66
C THR A 228 -3.57 -5.71 0.84
N ALA A 229 -4.03 -4.67 1.52
CA ALA A 229 -4.47 -4.71 2.90
C ALA A 229 -5.82 -4.00 3.05
N GLY A 230 -6.79 -4.65 3.68
CA GLY A 230 -8.16 -4.15 3.82
C GLY A 230 -8.87 -3.83 2.48
N GLY A 231 -9.93 -3.03 2.57
CA GLY A 231 -10.65 -2.49 1.43
C GLY A 231 -11.83 -3.31 0.93
N SER A 232 -11.99 -4.57 1.32
CA SER A 232 -13.12 -5.38 0.84
C SER A 232 -14.42 -4.99 1.54
N ALA A 233 -15.49 -4.82 0.77
CA ALA A 233 -16.83 -4.69 1.31
C ALA A 233 -17.29 -5.94 2.08
N PRO A 234 -18.28 -5.81 2.98
CA PRO A 234 -18.95 -6.95 3.59
C PRO A 234 -19.67 -7.80 2.53
N ALA A 235 -20.07 -9.01 2.91
CA ALA A 235 -20.78 -9.93 2.02
C ALA A 235 -22.17 -9.42 1.59
N THR A 236 -22.81 -8.58 2.42
CA THR A 236 -24.14 -8.03 2.14
C THR A 236 -24.25 -6.56 2.52
N CYS A 237 -25.26 -5.89 1.97
CA CYS A 237 -25.63 -4.50 2.28
C CYS A 237 -26.35 -4.32 3.63
N GLN A 238 -26.37 -5.34 4.48
CA GLN A 238 -27.08 -5.30 5.75
C GLN A 238 -26.40 -4.30 6.69
N GLY A 239 -27.11 -3.22 7.03
CA GLY A 239 -26.60 -2.17 7.91
C GLY A 239 -25.59 -1.23 7.23
N MET A 240 -25.47 -1.28 5.90
CA MET A 240 -24.63 -0.38 5.12
C MET A 240 -25.42 0.81 4.59
N ASP A 241 -24.76 1.96 4.51
CA ASP A 241 -25.29 3.13 3.81
C ASP A 241 -25.38 2.87 2.30
N ALA A 242 -26.18 3.69 1.60
CA ALA A 242 -26.37 3.56 0.15
C ALA A 242 -25.05 3.75 -0.63
N GLU A 243 -24.16 4.58 -0.10
CA GLU A 243 -22.78 4.79 -0.55
C GLU A 243 -21.88 4.71 0.67
N PHE A 244 -20.76 3.98 0.55
CA PHE A 244 -19.79 3.88 1.64
C PHE A 244 -18.39 3.60 1.10
N GLU A 245 -17.40 3.88 1.96
CA GLU A 245 -15.99 3.73 1.65
C GLU A 245 -15.32 2.76 2.62
N VAL A 246 -14.42 1.93 2.09
CA VAL A 246 -13.62 1.00 2.89
C VAL A 246 -12.14 1.32 2.68
N GLN A 247 -11.43 1.58 3.76
CA GLN A 247 -10.03 1.97 3.70
C GLN A 247 -9.15 0.79 3.27
N TYR A 248 -8.16 1.08 2.42
CA TYR A 248 -7.22 0.08 1.93
C TYR A 248 -5.80 0.65 1.78
N ALA A 249 -4.85 -0.25 1.67
CA ALA A 249 -3.49 0.04 1.21
C ALA A 249 -3.01 -1.07 0.26
N THR A 250 -2.04 -0.77 -0.61
CA THR A 250 -1.54 -1.73 -1.61
C THR A 250 -0.19 -1.30 -2.19
N LEU A 251 0.44 -2.19 -2.95
CA LEU A 251 1.50 -1.84 -3.90
C LEU A 251 0.96 -1.79 -5.33
N TYR A 252 1.33 -0.73 -6.06
CA TYR A 252 1.13 -0.60 -7.49
C TYR A 252 2.47 -0.70 -8.22
N TRP A 253 2.53 -1.51 -9.28
CA TRP A 253 3.72 -1.71 -10.10
C TRP A 253 3.43 -1.30 -11.53
N PHE A 254 4.22 -0.36 -12.06
CA PHE A 254 4.00 0.25 -13.36
C PHE A 254 5.06 -0.22 -14.34
N TRP A 255 4.61 -0.79 -15.46
CA TRP A 255 5.45 -1.39 -16.48
C TRP A 255 5.27 -0.64 -17.80
N ALA A 256 6.40 -0.29 -18.43
CA ALA A 256 6.44 0.46 -19.67
C ALA A 256 7.44 -0.14 -20.65
N GLY A 257 7.23 0.12 -21.94
CA GLY A 257 8.07 -0.39 -23.01
C GLY A 257 7.24 -0.91 -24.18
N ASP A 258 7.95 -1.53 -25.11
CA ASP A 258 7.34 -2.15 -26.28
C ASP A 258 7.09 -3.63 -25.97
N ILE A 259 5.85 -4.08 -26.22
CA ILE A 259 5.51 -5.49 -26.03
C ILE A 259 6.16 -6.27 -27.16
N GLU A 260 7.03 -7.20 -26.80
CA GLU A 260 7.56 -8.19 -27.73
C GLU A 260 6.50 -9.26 -27.94
N GLU A 261 5.97 -9.35 -29.16
CA GLU A 261 5.15 -10.50 -29.56
C GLU A 261 6.06 -11.73 -29.65
N ASP A 262 5.62 -12.85 -29.08
CA ASP A 262 6.28 -14.13 -29.31
C ASP A 262 6.18 -14.42 -30.81
N GLY A 263 7.33 -14.40 -31.50
CA GLY A 263 7.41 -14.53 -32.95
C GLY A 263 6.61 -15.74 -33.45
N ALA A 264 5.76 -15.50 -34.46
CA ALA A 264 5.04 -16.51 -35.20
C ALA A 264 5.96 -17.54 -35.88
#